data_AF-A0A934ULB1-F1
#
_entry.id   AF-A0A934ULB1-F1
#
_cell.length_a   1.000
_cell.length_b   1.000
_cell.length_c   1.000
_cell.angle_alpha   90.00
_cell.angle_beta   90.00
_cell.angle_gamma   90.00
#
_symmetry.space_group_name_H-M   'P 1'
#
loop_
_entity.id
_entity.type
_entity.pdbx_description
1 polymer ?
#
loop_
_entity_poly.entity_id
_entity_poly.type
_entity_poly.pdbx_seq_one_letter_code
_entity_poly.pdbx_strand_id
1 'polypeptide(L)'
;MKPDKKQLKFLQDYLQRKLTYRETFEEIYDHILSAIEQLPQQIQFEVAVNKILQTDFGGYDNLGKVEMASKKALVKESFKKFTVLFTAYFKFPYVLYTGGFFVLVYYLASHVKLEPMLLEGIFALSIVFPGIVTLIRLYYTGYTFLSTKKSARDRLFNNLGGIPVRIFVLINLFIFGTPLGWIATGAIGISILLTLALVYNFAFYKLYKAEFKMSITT
;
A
#
# COMPACT_ATOMS: atom_id res chain seq x y z
N MET A 1 18.84 -25.79 19.32
CA MET A 1 18.60 -25.38 20.75
C MET A 1 17.20 -24.77 20.88
N LYS A 2 16.44 -25.03 21.96
CA LYS A 2 15.11 -24.39 22.16
C LYS A 2 15.25 -23.15 23.07
N PRO A 3 14.90 -21.93 22.61
CA PRO A 3 15.08 -20.73 23.41
C PRO A 3 14.10 -20.65 24.59
N ASP A 4 14.56 -20.10 25.73
CA ASP A 4 13.69 -19.79 26.86
C ASP A 4 12.98 -18.42 26.68
N LYS A 5 12.02 -18.12 27.57
CA LYS A 5 11.25 -16.86 27.49
C LYS A 5 12.14 -15.60 27.62
N LYS A 6 13.25 -15.66 28.34
CA LYS A 6 14.16 -14.52 28.51
C LYS A 6 14.97 -14.28 27.24
N GLN A 7 15.45 -15.35 26.61
CA GLN A 7 16.17 -15.34 25.35
C GLN A 7 15.29 -14.84 24.20
N LEU A 8 14.02 -15.29 24.14
CA LEU A 8 13.05 -14.76 23.18
C LEU A 8 12.84 -13.26 23.37
N LYS A 9 12.65 -12.80 24.61
CA LYS A 9 12.48 -11.37 24.91
C LYS A 9 13.74 -10.57 24.55
N PHE A 10 14.92 -11.09 24.86
CA PHE A 10 16.19 -10.46 24.46
C PHE A 10 16.28 -10.29 22.94
N LEU A 11 16.00 -11.34 22.18
CA LEU A 11 16.03 -11.30 20.71
C LEU A 11 15.02 -10.28 20.17
N GLN A 12 13.80 -10.28 20.72
CA GLN A 12 12.79 -9.28 20.36
C GLN A 12 13.28 -7.87 20.62
N ASP A 13 13.74 -7.56 21.83
CA ASP A 13 14.23 -6.23 22.20
C ASP A 13 15.44 -5.81 21.35
N TYR A 14 16.32 -6.76 21.04
CA TYR A 14 17.51 -6.54 20.21
C TYR A 14 17.14 -6.16 18.78
N LEU A 15 16.28 -6.94 18.12
CA LEU A 15 15.82 -6.66 16.76
C LEU A 15 14.93 -5.41 16.70
N GLN A 16 14.09 -5.19 17.72
CA GLN A 16 13.19 -4.04 17.77
C GLN A 16 13.92 -2.69 17.76
N ARG A 17 15.13 -2.62 18.33
CA ARG A 17 15.97 -1.41 18.35
C ARG A 17 16.53 -1.04 16.98
N LYS A 18 16.69 -2.01 16.08
CA LYS A 18 17.32 -1.79 14.76
C LYS A 18 16.32 -1.79 13.62
N LEU A 19 15.31 -2.66 13.67
CA LEU A 19 14.32 -2.84 12.61
C LEU A 19 13.11 -1.96 12.88
N THR A 20 12.67 -1.21 11.89
CA THR A 20 11.50 -0.33 11.95
C THR A 20 10.22 -1.05 11.53
N TYR A 21 10.28 -1.88 10.49
CA TYR A 21 9.12 -2.46 9.84
C TYR A 21 8.77 -3.84 10.39
N ARG A 22 7.46 -4.09 10.52
CA ARG A 22 6.94 -5.34 11.06
C ARG A 22 7.35 -6.54 10.20
N GLU A 23 7.21 -6.46 8.89
CA GLU A 23 7.48 -7.59 7.99
C GLU A 23 8.94 -8.07 8.07
N THR A 24 9.89 -7.13 8.05
CA THR A 24 11.31 -7.46 8.18
C THR A 24 11.64 -7.96 9.58
N PHE A 25 11.01 -7.40 10.61
CA PHE A 25 11.18 -7.89 11.98
C PHE A 25 10.73 -9.35 12.11
N GLU A 26 9.50 -9.67 11.65
CA GLU A 26 8.94 -11.03 11.71
C GLU A 26 9.81 -12.01 10.91
N GLU A 27 10.19 -11.66 9.68
CA GLU A 27 11.02 -12.50 8.81
C GLU A 27 12.39 -12.81 9.45
N ILE A 28 13.09 -11.79 9.95
CA ILE A 28 14.41 -11.97 10.55
C ILE A 28 14.30 -12.70 11.90
N TYR A 29 13.28 -12.40 12.69
CA TYR A 29 13.03 -13.07 13.96
C TYR A 29 12.77 -14.58 13.77
N ASP A 30 11.86 -14.95 12.87
CA ASP A 30 11.52 -16.34 12.57
C ASP A 30 12.71 -17.09 11.94
N HIS A 31 13.47 -16.42 11.07
CA HIS A 31 14.69 -16.98 10.49
C HIS A 31 15.73 -17.30 11.57
N ILE A 32 15.98 -16.37 12.50
CA ILE A 32 16.92 -16.59 13.60
C ILE A 32 16.44 -17.72 14.51
N LEU A 33 15.15 -17.78 14.85
CA LEU A 33 14.62 -18.87 15.67
C LEU A 33 14.80 -20.22 15.00
N SER A 34 14.45 -20.33 13.72
CA SER A 34 14.60 -21.55 12.93
C SER A 34 16.07 -21.98 12.82
N ALA A 35 16.99 -21.03 12.63
CA ALA A 35 18.42 -21.30 12.58
C ALA A 35 18.99 -21.74 13.94
N ILE A 36 18.53 -21.15 15.05
CA ILE A 36 18.96 -21.53 16.41
C ILE A 36 18.50 -22.94 16.77
N GLU A 37 17.34 -23.38 16.29
CA GLU A 37 16.85 -24.74 16.51
C GLU A 37 17.82 -25.79 15.95
N GLN A 38 18.47 -25.49 14.82
CA GLN A 38 19.45 -26.36 14.16
C GLN A 38 20.84 -26.36 14.81
N LEU A 39 21.13 -25.40 15.69
CA LEU A 39 22.44 -25.31 16.37
C LEU A 39 22.54 -26.23 17.60
N PRO A 40 23.74 -26.78 17.87
CA PRO A 40 24.00 -27.61 19.04
C PRO A 40 23.79 -26.82 20.34
N GLN A 41 23.26 -27.48 21.38
CA GLN A 41 22.84 -26.85 22.65
C GLN A 41 23.98 -26.22 23.47
N GLN A 42 25.24 -26.48 23.12
CA GLN A 42 26.42 -26.04 23.89
C GLN A 42 26.86 -24.60 23.57
N ILE A 43 26.30 -23.97 22.55
CA ILE A 43 26.63 -22.59 22.16
C ILE A 43 25.77 -21.61 22.96
N GLN A 44 26.37 -20.57 23.55
CA GLN A 44 25.62 -19.49 24.19
C GLN A 44 24.67 -18.80 23.21
N PHE A 45 23.46 -18.48 23.64
CA PHE A 45 22.39 -17.95 22.80
C PHE A 45 22.81 -16.68 22.04
N GLU A 46 23.44 -15.74 22.75
CA GLU A 46 23.87 -14.46 22.20
C GLU A 46 24.95 -14.65 21.13
N VAL A 47 25.85 -15.62 21.33
CA VAL A 47 26.88 -15.98 20.36
C VAL A 47 26.24 -16.64 19.13
N ALA A 48 25.25 -17.51 19.32
CA ALA A 48 24.50 -18.13 18.25
C ALA A 48 23.76 -17.08 17.40
N VAL A 49 23.04 -16.15 18.04
CA VAL A 49 22.34 -15.03 17.37
C VAL A 49 23.32 -14.17 16.58
N ASN A 50 24.42 -13.74 17.20
CA ASN A 50 25.42 -12.92 16.51
C ASN A 50 26.06 -13.67 15.33
N LYS A 51 26.32 -14.97 15.47
CA LYS A 51 26.87 -15.78 14.38
C LYS A 51 25.89 -15.87 13.21
N ILE A 52 24.60 -16.11 13.47
CA ILE A 52 23.55 -16.14 12.44
C ILE A 52 23.44 -14.78 11.77
N LEU A 53 23.37 -13.70 12.56
CA LEU A 53 23.32 -12.33 12.03
C LEU A 53 24.53 -11.99 11.15
N GLN A 54 25.73 -12.37 11.58
CA GLN A 54 26.95 -12.15 10.82
C GLN A 54 26.96 -12.94 9.50
N THR A 55 26.54 -14.20 9.55
CA THR A 55 26.61 -15.12 8.40
C THR A 55 25.54 -14.81 7.36
N ASP A 56 24.30 -14.60 7.80
CA ASP A 56 23.14 -14.55 6.90
C ASP A 56 22.76 -13.12 6.51
N PHE A 57 23.04 -12.15 7.39
CA PHE A 57 22.64 -10.75 7.20
C PHE A 57 23.85 -9.79 7.12
N GLY A 58 25.07 -10.30 7.22
CA GLY A 58 26.30 -9.49 7.19
C GLY A 58 26.52 -8.66 8.46
N GLY A 59 25.91 -9.05 9.57
CA GLY A 59 26.06 -8.42 10.88
C GLY A 59 24.99 -7.38 11.20
N TYR A 60 24.99 -6.94 12.47
CA TYR A 60 23.97 -6.04 13.02
C TYR A 60 23.83 -4.73 12.24
N ASP A 61 24.93 -4.17 11.73
CA ASP A 61 24.92 -2.91 11.00
C ASP A 61 24.35 -3.01 9.58
N ASN A 62 24.34 -4.22 9.01
CA ASN A 62 23.75 -4.44 7.69
C ASN A 62 22.24 -4.72 7.75
N LEU A 63 21.65 -4.96 8.93
CA LEU A 63 20.21 -5.15 9.10
C LEU A 63 19.38 -3.98 8.54
N GLY A 64 19.85 -2.74 8.70
CA GLY A 64 19.17 -1.57 8.13
C GLY A 64 19.16 -1.58 6.59
N LYS A 65 20.23 -2.08 5.95
CA LYS A 65 20.28 -2.21 4.48
C LYS A 65 19.36 -3.33 4.00
N VAL A 66 19.34 -4.46 4.70
CA VAL A 66 18.42 -5.58 4.44
C VAL A 66 16.97 -5.10 4.55
N GLU A 67 16.64 -4.35 5.60
CA GLU A 67 15.31 -3.76 5.78
C GLU A 67 14.92 -2.81 4.65
N MET A 68 15.83 -1.91 4.24
CA MET A 68 15.56 -1.01 3.12
C MET A 68 15.35 -1.77 1.80
N ALA A 69 16.13 -2.83 1.55
CA ALA A 69 15.99 -3.66 0.38
C ALA A 69 14.65 -4.42 0.38
N SER A 70 14.30 -5.06 1.50
CA SER A 70 13.03 -5.77 1.69
C SER A 70 11.84 -4.84 1.50
N LYS A 71 11.85 -3.66 2.15
CA LYS A 71 10.85 -2.61 1.93
C LYS A 71 10.71 -2.22 0.46
N LYS A 72 11.83 -1.97 -0.23
CA LYS A 72 11.81 -1.59 -1.65
C LYS A 72 11.19 -2.69 -2.51
N ALA A 73 11.51 -3.95 -2.23
CA ALA A 73 10.94 -5.10 -2.92
C ALA A 73 9.42 -5.19 -2.68
N LEU A 74 8.96 -5.12 -1.43
CA LEU A 74 7.55 -5.16 -1.05
C LEU A 74 6.73 -4.03 -1.69
N VAL A 75 7.27 -2.81 -1.69
CA VAL A 75 6.64 -1.65 -2.33
C VAL A 75 6.56 -1.86 -3.84
N LYS A 76 7.66 -2.31 -4.49
CA LYS A 76 7.69 -2.57 -5.93
C LYS A 76 6.69 -3.66 -6.33
N GLU A 77 6.62 -4.74 -5.56
CA GLU A 77 5.68 -5.84 -5.80
C GLU A 77 4.23 -5.39 -5.67
N SER A 78 3.91 -4.65 -4.60
CA SER A 78 2.56 -4.12 -4.37
C SER A 78 2.15 -3.10 -5.44
N PHE A 79 3.08 -2.25 -5.88
CA PHE A 79 2.84 -1.33 -6.99
C PHE A 79 2.61 -2.09 -8.30
N LYS A 80 3.42 -3.12 -8.61
CA LYS A 80 3.21 -3.98 -9.77
C LYS A 80 1.83 -4.63 -9.73
N LYS A 81 1.40 -5.15 -8.58
CA LYS A 81 0.05 -5.70 -8.36
C LYS A 81 -1.03 -4.66 -8.64
N PHE A 82 -0.87 -3.43 -8.13
CA PHE A 82 -1.79 -2.33 -8.43
C PHE A 82 -1.88 -2.04 -9.93
N THR A 83 -0.75 -1.92 -10.62
CA THR A 83 -0.73 -1.65 -12.07
C THR A 83 -1.40 -2.77 -12.87
N VAL A 84 -1.19 -4.04 -12.48
CA VAL A 84 -1.88 -5.17 -13.11
C VAL A 84 -3.40 -5.07 -12.89
N LEU A 85 -3.86 -4.78 -11.67
CA LEU A 85 -5.28 -4.61 -11.36
C LEU A 85 -5.92 -3.43 -12.09
N PHE A 86 -5.19 -2.31 -12.20
CA PHE A 86 -5.64 -1.11 -12.91
C PHE A 86 -5.73 -1.34 -14.41
N THR A 87 -4.67 -1.87 -15.02
CA THR A 87 -4.61 -2.12 -16.47
C THR A 87 -5.56 -3.23 -16.92
N ALA A 88 -5.98 -4.13 -16.02
CA ALA A 88 -6.96 -5.16 -16.32
C ALA A 88 -8.31 -4.58 -16.78
N TYR A 89 -8.70 -3.40 -16.32
CA TYR A 89 -9.95 -2.75 -16.74
C TYR A 89 -9.93 -2.25 -18.19
N PHE A 90 -8.76 -2.12 -18.80
CA PHE A 90 -8.60 -1.73 -20.21
C PHE A 90 -8.38 -2.93 -21.14
N LYS A 91 -8.55 -4.16 -20.62
CA LYS A 91 -8.45 -5.41 -21.39
C LYS A 91 -9.81 -6.09 -21.49
N PHE A 92 -9.99 -6.92 -22.51
CA PHE A 92 -11.21 -7.72 -22.66
C PHE A 92 -11.34 -8.76 -21.52
N PRO A 93 -12.55 -8.99 -20.95
CA PRO A 93 -13.83 -8.37 -21.28
C PRO A 93 -14.09 -7.05 -20.53
N TYR A 94 -13.24 -6.66 -19.58
CA TYR A 94 -13.49 -5.51 -18.71
C TYR A 94 -13.59 -4.16 -19.42
N VAL A 95 -12.90 -4.02 -20.55
CA VAL A 95 -12.97 -2.83 -21.41
C VAL A 95 -14.39 -2.51 -21.86
N LEU A 96 -15.28 -3.51 -21.97
CA LEU A 96 -16.69 -3.29 -22.28
C LEU A 96 -17.42 -2.58 -21.14
N TYR A 97 -17.16 -2.96 -19.88
CA TYR A 97 -17.73 -2.29 -18.71
C TYR A 97 -17.15 -0.89 -18.55
N THR A 98 -15.85 -0.72 -18.73
CA THR A 98 -15.20 0.59 -18.65
C THR A 98 -15.66 1.52 -19.77
N GLY A 99 -15.84 1.00 -20.99
CA GLY A 99 -16.40 1.73 -22.12
C GLY A 99 -17.87 2.10 -21.91
N GLY A 100 -18.70 1.18 -21.41
CA GLY A 100 -20.09 1.46 -21.07
C GLY A 100 -20.22 2.54 -19.98
N PHE A 101 -19.38 2.47 -18.95
CA PHE A 101 -19.33 3.51 -17.92
C PHE A 101 -18.90 4.86 -18.50
N PHE A 102 -17.88 4.88 -19.36
CA PHE A 102 -17.44 6.10 -20.04
C PHE A 102 -18.57 6.73 -20.85
N VAL A 103 -19.31 5.94 -21.65
CA VAL A 103 -20.44 6.42 -22.45
C VAL A 103 -21.54 7.00 -21.55
N LEU A 104 -21.85 6.34 -20.44
CA LEU A 104 -22.83 6.84 -19.47
C LEU A 104 -22.41 8.18 -18.88
N VAL A 105 -21.16 8.31 -18.41
CA VAL A 105 -20.65 9.56 -17.85
C VAL A 105 -20.62 10.65 -18.91
N TYR A 106 -20.23 10.34 -20.14
CA TYR A 106 -20.23 11.27 -21.26
C TYR A 106 -21.62 11.78 -21.59
N TYR A 107 -22.61 10.88 -21.64
CA TYR A 107 -24.00 11.26 -21.86
C TYR A 107 -24.47 12.24 -20.77
N LEU A 108 -24.21 11.93 -19.49
CA LEU A 108 -24.55 12.81 -18.37
C LEU A 108 -23.83 14.16 -18.46
N ALA A 109 -22.51 14.16 -18.71
CA ALA A 109 -21.72 15.39 -18.79
C ALA A 109 -22.06 16.28 -19.99
N SER A 110 -22.65 15.71 -21.06
CA SER A 110 -23.03 16.46 -22.27
C SER A 110 -24.47 16.98 -22.25
N HIS A 111 -25.38 16.27 -21.57
CA HIS A 111 -26.82 16.61 -21.58
C HIS A 111 -27.29 17.25 -20.27
N VAL A 112 -26.58 17.05 -19.17
CA VAL A 112 -26.85 17.69 -17.89
C VAL A 112 -25.91 18.88 -17.74
N LYS A 113 -26.47 20.08 -17.52
CA LYS A 113 -25.67 21.24 -17.10
C LYS A 113 -25.18 20.99 -15.68
N LEU A 114 -23.98 20.43 -15.56
CA LEU A 114 -23.34 20.22 -14.26
C LEU A 114 -22.70 21.53 -13.83
N GLU A 115 -23.23 22.12 -12.76
CA GLU A 115 -22.58 23.26 -12.10
C GLU A 115 -21.15 22.85 -11.65
N PRO A 116 -20.14 23.72 -11.78
CA PRO A 116 -18.76 23.42 -11.38
C PRO A 116 -18.64 22.84 -9.96
N MET A 117 -19.42 23.37 -9.02
CA MET A 117 -19.46 22.90 -7.64
C MET A 117 -19.89 21.43 -7.51
N LEU A 118 -20.78 20.97 -8.39
CA LEU A 118 -21.24 19.58 -8.39
C LEU A 118 -20.17 18.64 -8.96
N LEU A 119 -19.44 19.08 -9.98
CA LEU A 119 -18.29 18.34 -10.51
C LEU A 119 -17.17 18.21 -9.47
N GLU A 120 -16.85 19.31 -8.78
CA GLU A 120 -15.92 19.29 -7.65
C GLU A 120 -16.35 18.30 -6.57
N GLY A 121 -17.64 18.27 -6.23
CA GLY A 121 -18.21 17.31 -5.28
C GLY A 121 -18.03 15.85 -5.71
N ILE A 122 -18.30 15.53 -6.98
CA ILE A 122 -18.10 14.17 -7.52
C ILE A 122 -16.62 13.78 -7.46
N PHE A 123 -15.71 14.69 -7.83
CA PHE A 123 -14.28 14.45 -7.72
C PHE A 123 -13.84 14.28 -6.26
N ALA A 124 -14.33 15.10 -5.34
CA ALA A 124 -14.05 14.97 -3.91
C ALA A 124 -14.48 13.60 -3.39
N LEU A 125 -15.65 13.08 -3.78
CA LEU A 125 -16.09 11.73 -3.42
C LEU A 125 -15.12 10.65 -3.92
N SER A 126 -14.56 10.82 -5.13
CA SER A 126 -13.57 9.89 -5.67
C SER A 126 -12.25 9.87 -4.88
N ILE A 127 -11.92 10.96 -4.17
CA ILE A 127 -10.76 11.09 -3.29
C ILE A 127 -11.03 10.53 -1.89
N VAL A 128 -12.24 10.75 -1.37
CA VAL A 128 -12.65 10.28 -0.04
C VAL A 128 -12.56 8.76 0.06
N PHE A 129 -12.90 8.03 -1.01
CA PHE A 129 -12.92 6.57 -0.97
C PHE A 129 -11.55 5.92 -0.64
N PRO A 130 -10.42 6.23 -1.34
CA PRO A 130 -9.10 5.75 -0.93
C PRO A 130 -8.69 6.19 0.47
N GLY A 131 -9.12 7.39 0.89
CA GLY A 131 -8.91 7.89 2.25
C GLY A 131 -9.58 7.01 3.29
N ILE A 132 -10.86 6.69 3.11
CA ILE A 132 -11.62 5.78 3.99
C ILE A 132 -10.96 4.40 4.04
N VAL A 133 -10.60 3.83 2.89
CA VAL A 133 -9.92 2.51 2.84
C VAL A 133 -8.60 2.54 3.62
N THR A 134 -7.85 3.64 3.55
CA THR A 134 -6.60 3.83 4.29
C THR A 134 -6.84 3.99 5.79
N LEU A 135 -7.89 4.70 6.21
CA LEU A 135 -8.27 4.82 7.61
C LEU A 135 -8.73 3.47 8.19
N ILE A 136 -9.55 2.73 7.45
CA ILE A 136 -9.98 1.37 7.81
C ILE A 136 -8.75 0.47 7.96
N ARG A 137 -7.76 0.57 7.06
CA ARG A 137 -6.48 -0.15 7.18
C ARG A 137 -5.80 0.15 8.52
N LEU A 138 -5.64 1.42 8.88
CA LEU A 138 -4.98 1.82 10.13
C LEU A 138 -5.73 1.29 11.35
N TYR A 139 -7.06 1.34 11.32
CA TYR A 139 -7.91 0.81 12.39
C TYR A 139 -7.71 -0.69 12.56
N TYR A 140 -7.84 -1.48 11.48
CA TYR A 140 -7.62 -2.92 11.56
C TYR A 140 -6.18 -3.26 11.95
N THR A 141 -5.16 -2.62 11.36
CA THR A 141 -3.77 -2.91 11.68
C THR A 141 -3.48 -2.72 13.18
N GLY A 142 -4.05 -1.68 13.80
CA GLY A 142 -3.91 -1.42 15.24
C GLY A 142 -4.65 -2.44 16.12
N TYR A 143 -5.81 -2.94 15.67
CA TYR A 143 -6.63 -3.88 16.44
C TYR A 143 -6.25 -5.35 16.27
N THR A 144 -5.95 -5.81 15.05
CA THR A 144 -5.71 -7.23 14.77
C THR A 144 -4.28 -7.68 15.08
N PHE A 145 -3.28 -6.80 14.97
CA PHE A 145 -1.88 -7.23 15.11
C PHE A 145 -1.28 -6.95 16.49
N LEU A 146 -1.97 -6.21 17.37
CA LEU A 146 -1.48 -5.82 18.72
C LEU A 146 -0.03 -5.27 18.72
N SER A 147 0.46 -4.86 17.54
CA SER A 147 1.83 -4.49 17.27
C SER A 147 1.82 -3.04 16.83
N THR A 148 2.57 -2.20 17.55
CA THR A 148 2.71 -0.78 17.25
C THR A 148 3.71 -0.53 16.11
N LYS A 149 4.32 -1.58 15.54
CA LYS A 149 5.28 -1.44 14.44
C LYS A 149 4.58 -1.11 13.13
N LYS A 150 5.21 -0.21 12.39
CA LYS A 150 4.73 0.26 11.08
C LYS A 150 4.88 -0.87 10.05
N SER A 151 3.91 -1.03 9.16
CA SER A 151 4.08 -1.89 8.00
C SER A 151 4.86 -1.15 6.90
N ALA A 152 5.76 -1.86 6.22
CA ALA A 152 6.45 -1.32 5.04
C ALA A 152 5.47 -0.92 3.93
N ARG A 153 4.31 -1.60 3.87
CA ARG A 153 3.25 -1.39 2.88
C ARG A 153 2.37 -0.17 3.19
N ASP A 154 2.29 0.28 4.44
CA ASP A 154 1.47 1.45 4.80
C ASP A 154 1.89 2.70 4.02
N ARG A 155 3.20 2.89 3.80
CA ARG A 155 3.69 4.02 3.00
C ARG A 155 3.25 3.94 1.54
N LEU A 156 3.12 2.73 0.98
CA LEU A 156 2.58 2.55 -0.37
C LEU A 156 1.09 2.90 -0.39
N PHE A 157 0.29 2.39 0.53
CA PHE A 157 -1.15 2.69 0.58
C PHE A 157 -1.41 4.19 0.82
N ASN A 158 -0.62 4.85 1.67
CA ASN A 158 -0.68 6.30 1.84
C ASN A 158 -0.30 7.04 0.55
N ASN A 159 0.74 6.57 -0.15
CA ASN A 159 1.17 7.18 -1.41
C ASN A 159 0.11 7.02 -2.50
N LEU A 160 -0.41 5.80 -2.69
CA LEU A 160 -1.47 5.50 -3.65
C LEU A 160 -2.77 6.23 -3.26
N GLY A 161 -3.20 6.17 -2.00
CA GLY A 161 -4.37 6.91 -1.52
C GLY A 161 -4.25 8.43 -1.70
N GLY A 162 -3.03 8.96 -1.67
CA GLY A 162 -2.75 10.37 -1.93
C GLY A 162 -2.66 10.76 -3.41
N ILE A 163 -2.59 9.83 -4.36
CA ILE A 163 -2.50 10.16 -5.80
C ILE A 163 -3.74 10.94 -6.26
N PRO A 164 -5.00 10.51 -5.98
CA PRO A 164 -6.18 11.27 -6.36
C PRO A 164 -6.20 12.69 -5.79
N VAL A 165 -5.76 12.87 -4.54
CA VAL A 165 -5.62 14.21 -3.92
C VAL A 165 -4.63 15.07 -4.71
N ARG A 166 -3.44 14.54 -5.03
CA ARG A 166 -2.41 15.26 -5.77
C ARG A 166 -2.88 15.62 -7.17
N ILE A 167 -3.54 14.69 -7.87
CA ILE A 167 -4.12 14.94 -9.20
C ILE A 167 -5.19 16.03 -9.09
N PHE A 168 -6.08 15.94 -8.10
CA PHE A 168 -7.12 16.96 -7.89
C PHE A 168 -6.53 18.33 -7.59
N VAL A 169 -5.51 18.43 -6.74
CA VAL A 169 -4.82 19.71 -6.47
C VAL A 169 -4.16 20.25 -7.73
N LEU A 170 -3.51 19.41 -8.54
CA LEU A 170 -2.91 19.85 -9.81
C LEU A 170 -3.98 20.31 -10.80
N ILE A 171 -5.05 19.54 -10.97
CA ILE A 171 -6.22 19.95 -11.77
C ILE A 171 -6.72 21.29 -11.24
N ASN A 172 -6.86 21.48 -9.92
CA ASN A 172 -7.28 22.75 -9.34
C ASN A 172 -6.34 23.91 -9.69
N LEU A 173 -5.04 23.73 -9.50
CA LEU A 173 -4.06 24.78 -9.78
C LEU A 173 -3.99 25.15 -11.28
N PHE A 174 -4.08 24.16 -12.19
CA PHE A 174 -3.94 24.39 -13.63
C PHE A 174 -5.26 24.73 -14.34
N ILE A 175 -6.40 24.25 -13.84
CA ILE A 175 -7.71 24.38 -14.48
C ILE A 175 -8.55 25.47 -13.80
N PHE A 176 -8.41 25.70 -12.49
CA PHE A 176 -9.25 26.65 -11.74
C PHE A 176 -8.62 28.02 -11.53
N GLY A 177 -7.36 28.22 -11.95
CA GLY A 177 -6.79 29.56 -12.08
C GLY A 177 -7.50 30.44 -13.13
N THR A 178 -8.38 29.85 -13.96
CA THR A 178 -9.23 30.58 -14.91
C THR A 178 -10.62 29.94 -15.00
N PRO A 179 -11.72 30.72 -15.07
CA PRO A 179 -13.08 30.20 -15.28
C PRO A 179 -13.27 29.44 -16.61
N LEU A 180 -12.28 29.46 -17.51
CA LEU A 180 -12.28 28.75 -18.78
C LEU A 180 -11.81 27.29 -18.71
N GLY A 181 -11.15 26.83 -17.64
CA GLY A 181 -10.51 25.51 -17.65
C GLY A 181 -11.49 24.32 -17.70
N TRP A 182 -12.62 24.43 -16.99
CA TRP A 182 -13.69 23.42 -17.03
C TRP A 182 -14.47 23.45 -18.34
N ILE A 183 -14.68 24.65 -18.88
CA ILE A 183 -15.32 24.86 -20.18
C ILE A 183 -14.42 24.31 -21.31
N ALA A 184 -13.10 24.42 -21.17
CA ALA A 184 -12.12 23.98 -22.16
C ALA A 184 -11.90 22.45 -22.20
N THR A 185 -12.13 21.74 -21.09
CA THR A 185 -11.99 20.26 -21.07
C THR A 185 -13.17 19.55 -21.75
N GLY A 186 -14.33 20.20 -21.78
CA GLY A 186 -15.56 19.65 -22.38
C GLY A 186 -16.06 18.37 -21.70
N ALA A 187 -17.23 17.90 -22.11
CA ALA A 187 -17.83 16.68 -21.56
C ALA A 187 -16.91 15.45 -21.69
N ILE A 188 -16.06 15.40 -22.73
CA ILE A 188 -15.12 14.30 -22.97
C ILE A 188 -14.04 14.25 -21.87
N GLY A 189 -13.38 15.37 -21.56
CA GLY A 189 -12.31 15.40 -20.55
C GLY A 189 -12.81 15.00 -19.17
N ILE A 190 -13.96 15.52 -18.77
CA ILE A 190 -14.63 15.15 -17.51
C ILE A 190 -14.91 13.65 -17.46
N SER A 191 -15.41 13.08 -18.56
CA SER A 191 -15.75 11.66 -18.65
C SER A 191 -14.53 10.75 -18.55
N ILE A 192 -13.42 11.14 -19.18
CA ILE A 192 -12.14 10.43 -19.06
C ILE A 192 -11.70 10.42 -17.61
N LEU A 193 -11.64 11.59 -16.97
CA LEU A 193 -11.14 11.73 -15.61
C LEU A 193 -11.99 10.95 -14.60
N LEU A 194 -13.32 11.05 -14.68
CA LEU A 194 -14.22 10.31 -13.79
C LEU A 194 -14.15 8.79 -14.01
N THR A 195 -14.02 8.35 -15.26
CA THR A 195 -13.82 6.93 -15.59
C THR A 195 -12.51 6.42 -15.01
N LEU A 196 -11.41 7.16 -15.18
CA LEU A 196 -10.12 6.82 -14.61
C LEU A 196 -10.15 6.80 -13.08
N ALA A 197 -10.82 7.76 -12.44
CA ALA A 197 -10.99 7.81 -10.99
C ALA A 197 -11.77 6.59 -10.46
N LEU A 198 -12.83 6.18 -11.16
CA LEU A 198 -13.58 4.98 -10.79
C LEU A 198 -12.72 3.71 -10.93
N VAL A 199 -12.05 3.53 -12.07
CA VAL A 199 -11.15 2.40 -12.31
C VAL A 199 -10.03 2.37 -11.27
N TYR A 200 -9.48 3.53 -10.93
CA TYR A 200 -8.49 3.70 -9.87
C TYR A 200 -9.01 3.20 -8.52
N ASN A 201 -10.19 3.66 -8.11
CA ASN A 201 -10.81 3.28 -6.84
C ASN A 201 -11.07 1.78 -6.75
N PHE A 202 -11.58 1.16 -7.82
CA PHE A 202 -11.76 -0.29 -7.86
C PHE A 202 -10.45 -1.06 -7.81
N ALA A 203 -9.41 -0.61 -8.53
CA ALA A 203 -8.10 -1.24 -8.49
C ALA A 203 -7.45 -1.12 -7.10
N PHE A 204 -7.58 0.04 -6.46
CA PHE A 204 -7.09 0.30 -5.11
C PHE A 204 -7.82 -0.57 -4.07
N TYR A 205 -9.15 -0.66 -4.15
CA TYR A 205 -9.94 -1.55 -3.28
C TYR A 205 -9.57 -3.03 -3.47
N LYS A 206 -9.39 -3.49 -4.71
CA LYS A 206 -8.95 -4.86 -4.98
C LYS A 206 -7.56 -5.14 -4.40
N LEU A 207 -6.62 -4.19 -4.51
CA LEU A 207 -5.30 -4.30 -3.90
C LEU A 207 -5.41 -4.41 -2.37
N TYR A 208 -6.21 -3.55 -1.74
CA TYR A 208 -6.48 -3.60 -0.31
C TYR A 208 -7.04 -4.96 0.12
N LYS A 209 -8.08 -5.45 -0.55
CA LYS A 209 -8.71 -6.75 -0.24
C LYS A 209 -7.74 -7.92 -0.40
N ALA A 210 -6.87 -7.89 -1.42
CA ALA A 210 -5.87 -8.93 -1.62
C ALA A 210 -4.85 -8.98 -0.47
N GLU A 211 -4.49 -7.84 0.10
CA GLU A 211 -3.55 -7.79 1.22
C GLU A 211 -4.15 -8.30 2.53
N PHE A 212 -5.39 -7.92 2.85
CA PHE A 212 -6.09 -8.44 4.03
C PHE A 212 -6.31 -9.96 3.97
N LYS A 213 -6.56 -10.52 2.78
CA LYS A 213 -6.62 -11.98 2.62
C LYS A 213 -5.27 -12.65 2.90
N MET A 214 -4.19 -12.08 2.39
CA MET A 214 -2.85 -12.62 2.65
C MET A 214 -2.51 -12.58 4.15
N SER A 215 -2.94 -11.55 4.88
CA SER A 215 -2.61 -11.40 6.30
C SER A 215 -3.44 -12.25 7.27
N ILE A 216 -4.56 -12.84 6.85
CA ILE A 216 -5.36 -13.77 7.68
C ILE A 216 -4.84 -15.21 7.55
N THR A 217 -4.04 -15.51 6.53
CA THR A 217 -3.61 -16.87 6.20
C THR A 217 -2.16 -17.19 6.64
N THR A 218 -1.52 -16.24 7.33
CA THR A 218 -0.22 -16.37 8.01
C THR A 218 -0.46 -16.34 9.50
#